data_AF-A0A8S1JSR1-F1
#
_entry.id   AF-A0A8S1JSR1-F1
#
_cell.length_a   1.000
_cell.length_b   1.000
_cell.length_c   1.000
_cell.angle_alpha   90.00
_cell.angle_beta   90.00
_cell.angle_gamma   90.00
#
_symmetry.space_group_name_H-M   'P 1'
#
loop_
_entity.id
_entity.type
_entity.pdbx_description
1 polymer ?
#
loop_
_entity_poly.entity_id
_entity_poly.type
_entity_poly.pdbx_seq_one_letter_code
_entity_poly.pdbx_strand_id
1 'polypeptide(L)'
;MKQFVKLLIILGESEIDIELTRQELCAQRLFEPFTSFKRLDQNNKIKLGIKEFYEFLQDNQEIHLTKQQLDTLIKYLDYDKDGQVSYNDFIKTILPQEHPELTELAMLRSSYQIDKNVLLPSEIESLLNELLLCILTWRDSFEKVKIELLQENYNNYLDYLFQGHQQLSIQQFYKIINDIQPVKQETILSCFKYIDQNKTRFITKSDVIQNLLGIQFEQFVLQQQKQLQDNKFSSYNLSPRQTYLQISPRFTQLPKNERTISNIENILSLSTSNKNRNGKIISFKSHTQLPQLN
;
A
#
# COMPACT_ATOMS: atom_id res chain seq x y z
N MET A 1 -3.44 24.22 -0.32
CA MET A 1 -3.12 23.77 -1.70
C MET A 1 -1.64 23.52 -1.89
N LYS A 2 -0.75 24.50 -1.58
CA LYS A 2 0.71 24.32 -1.74
C LYS A 2 1.28 23.13 -0.95
N GLN A 3 0.80 22.87 0.27
CA GLN A 3 1.21 21.69 1.04
C GLN A 3 0.79 20.37 0.40
N PHE A 4 -0.43 20.31 -0.17
CA PHE A 4 -0.89 19.11 -0.88
C PHE A 4 -0.02 18.84 -2.12
N VAL A 5 0.29 19.87 -2.91
CA VAL A 5 1.19 19.73 -4.05
C VAL A 5 2.61 19.37 -3.61
N LYS A 6 3.10 19.95 -2.50
CA LYS A 6 4.40 19.58 -1.89
C LYS A 6 4.42 18.09 -1.51
N LEU A 7 3.34 17.58 -0.91
CA LEU A 7 3.21 16.16 -0.56
C LEU A 7 3.30 15.27 -1.81
N LEU A 8 2.60 15.66 -2.89
CA LEU A 8 2.67 14.94 -4.17
C LEU A 8 4.07 14.98 -4.77
N ILE A 9 4.74 16.13 -4.78
CA ILE A 9 6.10 16.25 -5.31
C ILE A 9 7.05 15.32 -4.57
N ILE A 10 7.04 15.36 -3.22
CA ILE A 10 7.87 14.48 -2.39
C ILE A 10 7.59 13.01 -2.74
N LEU A 11 6.32 12.61 -2.84
CA LEU A 11 5.96 11.24 -3.20
C LEU A 11 6.49 10.86 -4.58
N GLY A 12 6.19 11.67 -5.60
CA GLY A 12 6.48 11.32 -6.98
C GLY A 12 7.98 11.26 -7.26
N GLU A 13 8.76 12.21 -6.73
CA GLU A 13 10.22 12.21 -6.84
C GLU A 13 10.82 11.01 -6.11
N SER A 14 10.37 10.73 -4.89
CA SER A 14 10.90 9.62 -4.11
C SER A 14 10.59 8.27 -4.76
N GLU A 15 9.38 8.06 -5.28
CA GLU A 15 9.03 6.81 -5.97
C GLU A 15 9.86 6.61 -7.26
N ILE A 16 10.25 7.70 -7.95
CA ILE A 16 11.20 7.62 -9.08
C ILE A 16 12.58 7.18 -8.57
N ASP A 17 13.12 7.84 -7.55
CA ASP A 17 14.45 7.55 -7.01
C ASP A 17 14.54 6.10 -6.49
N ILE A 18 13.50 5.64 -5.79
CA ILE A 18 13.40 4.25 -5.30
C ILE A 18 13.38 3.29 -6.49
N GLU A 19 12.57 3.56 -7.51
CA GLU A 19 12.45 2.66 -8.67
C GLU A 19 13.76 2.60 -9.47
N LEU A 20 14.46 3.71 -9.63
CA LEU A 20 15.80 3.74 -10.24
C LEU A 20 16.80 2.90 -9.42
N THR A 21 16.81 3.07 -8.09
CA THR A 21 17.71 2.33 -7.21
C THR A 21 17.42 0.81 -7.26
N ARG A 22 16.14 0.41 -7.33
CA ARG A 22 15.74 -1.00 -7.53
C ARG A 22 16.28 -1.57 -8.85
N GLN A 23 16.19 -0.79 -9.93
CA GLN A 23 16.69 -1.20 -11.24
C GLN A 23 18.21 -1.38 -11.21
N GLU A 24 18.94 -0.42 -10.62
CA GLU A 24 20.39 -0.47 -10.49
C GLU A 24 20.86 -1.67 -9.65
N LEU A 25 20.17 -1.93 -8.52
CA LEU A 25 20.42 -3.09 -7.67
C LEU A 25 20.17 -4.40 -8.44
N CYS A 26 19.04 -4.53 -9.13
CA CYS A 26 18.69 -5.75 -9.87
C CYS A 26 19.56 -5.96 -11.11
N ALA A 27 20.09 -4.90 -11.71
CA ALA A 27 21.03 -4.99 -12.82
C ALA A 27 22.39 -5.59 -12.39
N GLN A 28 22.75 -5.54 -11.10
CA GLN A 28 24.00 -6.13 -10.62
C GLN A 28 24.03 -7.64 -10.81
N ARG A 29 25.06 -8.16 -11.49
CA ARG A 29 25.18 -9.59 -11.82
C ARG A 29 25.16 -10.52 -10.61
N LEU A 30 25.73 -10.07 -9.49
CA LEU A 30 25.84 -10.85 -8.25
C LEU A 30 24.68 -10.59 -7.28
N PHE A 31 23.72 -9.72 -7.63
CA PHE A 31 22.58 -9.47 -6.77
C PHE A 31 21.62 -10.65 -6.85
N GLU A 32 21.44 -11.32 -5.72
CA GLU A 32 20.46 -12.38 -5.56
C GLU A 32 19.57 -12.05 -4.34
N PRO A 33 18.23 -11.95 -4.51
CA PRO A 33 17.34 -11.44 -3.48
C PRO A 33 17.36 -12.24 -2.17
N PHE A 34 17.42 -13.58 -2.24
CA PHE A 34 17.44 -14.43 -1.04
C PHE A 34 18.75 -14.25 -0.26
N THR A 35 19.87 -14.21 -0.94
CA THR A 35 21.18 -13.96 -0.35
C THR A 35 21.23 -12.58 0.32
N SER A 36 20.63 -11.56 -0.31
CA SER A 36 20.48 -10.23 0.28
C SER A 36 19.59 -10.24 1.53
N PHE A 37 18.50 -11.03 1.53
CA PHE A 37 17.69 -11.23 2.72
C PHE A 37 18.47 -11.91 3.85
N LYS A 38 19.27 -12.94 3.53
CA LYS A 38 20.14 -13.65 4.49
C LYS A 38 21.20 -12.76 5.10
N ARG A 39 21.70 -11.77 4.35
CA ARG A 39 22.62 -10.73 4.87
C ARG A 39 22.00 -9.92 6.02
N LEU A 40 20.68 -9.67 5.98
CA LEU A 40 19.95 -9.05 7.09
C LEU A 40 19.57 -10.09 8.18
N ASP A 41 19.22 -11.32 7.79
CA ASP A 41 18.81 -12.41 8.69
C ASP A 41 20.01 -13.18 9.30
N GLN A 42 20.95 -12.48 9.95
CA GLN A 42 22.16 -13.09 10.51
C GLN A 42 21.91 -14.12 11.64
N ASN A 43 20.70 -14.12 12.21
CA ASN A 43 20.30 -15.02 13.30
C ASN A 43 19.29 -16.10 12.85
N ASN A 44 19.07 -16.26 11.54
CA ASN A 44 18.17 -17.28 10.97
C ASN A 44 16.74 -17.25 11.54
N LYS A 45 16.20 -16.06 11.78
CA LYS A 45 14.85 -15.83 12.30
C LYS A 45 13.77 -16.03 11.25
N ILE A 46 14.11 -16.07 9.96
CA ILE A 46 13.18 -16.19 8.81
C ILE A 46 12.34 -14.91 8.58
N LYS A 47 12.19 -14.06 9.61
CA LYS A 47 11.54 -12.74 9.54
C LYS A 47 12.45 -11.68 10.14
N LEU A 48 12.47 -10.51 9.51
CA LEU A 48 13.29 -9.37 9.90
C LEU A 48 12.46 -8.38 10.71
N GLY A 49 13.01 -7.87 11.81
CA GLY A 49 12.42 -6.81 12.60
C GLY A 49 13.33 -5.59 12.68
N ILE A 50 12.96 -4.65 13.56
CA ILE A 50 13.70 -3.39 13.81
C ILE A 50 15.19 -3.64 14.03
N LYS A 51 15.54 -4.69 14.78
CA LYS A 51 16.92 -5.01 15.13
C LYS A 51 17.76 -5.30 13.89
N GLU A 52 17.29 -6.16 13.00
CA GLU A 52 18.04 -6.59 11.82
C GLU A 52 18.27 -5.43 10.84
N PHE A 53 17.26 -4.58 10.63
CA PHE A 53 17.41 -3.38 9.80
C PHE A 53 18.33 -2.34 10.44
N TYR A 54 18.26 -2.16 11.76
CA TYR A 54 19.17 -1.27 12.47
C TYR A 54 20.62 -1.73 12.34
N GLU A 55 20.90 -3.01 12.62
CA GLU A 55 22.25 -3.58 12.50
C GLU A 55 22.79 -3.44 11.07
N PHE A 56 22.00 -3.79 10.05
CA PHE A 56 22.41 -3.64 8.65
C PHE A 56 22.75 -2.18 8.27
N LEU A 57 21.92 -1.22 8.67
CA LEU A 57 22.14 0.19 8.36
C LEU A 57 23.34 0.77 9.13
N GLN A 58 23.56 0.34 10.38
CA GLN A 58 24.75 0.71 11.15
C GLN A 58 26.04 0.15 10.55
N ASP A 59 26.02 -1.10 10.06
CA ASP A 59 27.20 -1.73 9.43
C ASP A 59 27.68 -0.95 8.20
N ASN A 60 26.77 -0.27 7.50
CA ASN A 60 27.04 0.40 6.25
C ASN A 60 27.36 1.89 6.41
N GLN A 61 26.70 2.57 7.35
CA GLN A 61 26.92 3.99 7.59
C GLN A 61 26.70 4.34 9.07
N GLU A 62 27.56 5.19 9.61
CA GLU A 62 27.36 5.75 10.96
C GLU A 62 26.21 6.78 10.93
N ILE A 63 25.00 6.29 11.20
CA ILE A 63 23.79 7.12 11.24
C ILE A 63 23.04 6.95 12.55
N HIS A 64 22.50 8.04 13.09
CA HIS A 64 21.68 7.97 14.30
C HIS A 64 20.20 7.80 13.92
N LEU A 65 19.73 6.55 13.88
CA LEU A 65 18.34 6.23 13.64
C LEU A 65 17.55 6.15 14.96
N THR A 66 16.42 6.84 14.98
CA THR A 66 15.46 6.72 16.08
C THR A 66 14.63 5.45 15.93
N LYS A 67 14.13 4.90 17.05
CA LYS A 67 13.20 3.78 17.03
C LYS A 67 11.97 4.06 16.15
N GLN A 68 11.45 5.29 16.19
CA GLN A 68 10.30 5.70 15.40
C GLN A 68 10.56 5.62 13.88
N GLN A 69 11.75 6.01 13.42
CA GLN A 69 12.11 5.91 12.00
C GLN A 69 12.17 4.45 11.55
N LEU A 70 12.74 3.57 12.37
CA LEU A 70 12.79 2.13 12.09
C LEU A 70 11.39 1.51 12.14
N ASP A 71 10.54 1.90 13.09
CA ASP A 71 9.15 1.46 13.14
C ASP A 71 8.38 1.86 11.86
N THR A 72 8.60 3.07 11.36
CA THR A 72 8.02 3.53 10.09
C THR A 72 8.56 2.75 8.89
N LEU A 73 9.86 2.42 8.88
CA LEU A 73 10.45 1.57 7.85
C LEU A 73 9.79 0.18 7.86
N ILE A 74 9.73 -0.50 9.01
CA ILE A 74 9.10 -1.82 9.11
C ILE A 74 7.65 -1.79 8.63
N LYS A 75 6.85 -0.79 9.07
CA LYS A 75 5.45 -0.66 8.63
C LYS A 75 5.29 -0.44 7.13
N TYR A 76 6.30 0.11 6.45
CA TYR A 76 6.28 0.26 5.00
C TYR A 76 6.61 -1.06 4.30
N LEU A 77 7.58 -1.79 4.85
CA LEU A 77 8.06 -3.04 4.29
C LEU A 77 7.06 -4.18 4.53
N ASP A 78 6.35 -4.16 5.65
CA ASP A 78 5.40 -5.19 6.09
C ASP A 78 4.06 -5.12 5.32
N TYR A 79 3.96 -5.88 4.22
CA TYR A 79 2.77 -5.90 3.38
C TYR A 79 1.63 -6.74 3.99
N ASP A 80 1.93 -7.83 4.71
CA ASP A 80 0.92 -8.70 5.31
C ASP A 80 0.46 -8.24 6.71
N LYS A 81 1.12 -7.21 7.25
CA LYS A 81 0.78 -6.47 8.47
C LYS A 81 0.91 -7.31 9.73
N ASP A 82 1.85 -8.25 9.74
CA ASP A 82 2.11 -9.11 10.90
C ASP A 82 3.12 -8.53 11.91
N GLY A 83 3.68 -7.37 11.59
CA GLY A 83 4.65 -6.63 12.41
C GLY A 83 6.11 -6.98 12.13
N GLN A 84 6.38 -7.86 11.17
CA GLN A 84 7.72 -8.25 10.74
C GLN A 84 7.82 -8.27 9.21
N VAL A 85 9.05 -8.30 8.68
CA VAL A 85 9.27 -8.36 7.23
C VAL A 85 9.65 -9.78 6.85
N SER A 86 8.76 -10.47 6.16
CA SER A 86 9.05 -11.79 5.58
C SER A 86 9.91 -11.65 4.32
N TYR A 87 10.43 -12.77 3.80
CA TYR A 87 11.12 -12.77 2.51
C TYR A 87 10.21 -12.26 1.37
N ASN A 88 8.92 -12.59 1.39
CA ASN A 88 7.97 -12.14 0.37
C ASN A 88 7.77 -10.61 0.41
N ASP A 89 7.80 -10.03 1.60
CA ASP A 89 7.67 -8.58 1.79
C ASP A 89 8.95 -7.85 1.37
N PHE A 90 10.09 -8.45 1.69
CA PHE A 90 11.39 -7.96 1.28
C PHE A 90 11.50 -7.88 -0.24
N ILE A 91 11.20 -8.97 -0.97
CA ILE A 91 11.30 -8.97 -2.45
C ILE A 91 10.32 -8.00 -3.11
N LYS A 92 9.12 -7.79 -2.55
CA LYS A 92 8.18 -6.76 -3.05
C LYS A 92 8.74 -5.35 -2.94
N THR A 93 9.63 -5.13 -1.97
CA THR A 93 10.25 -3.83 -1.73
C THR A 93 11.49 -3.63 -2.61
N ILE A 94 12.37 -4.62 -2.72
CA ILE A 94 13.68 -4.46 -3.37
C ILE A 94 13.65 -4.68 -4.88
N LEU A 95 12.62 -5.36 -5.41
CA LEU A 95 12.52 -5.65 -6.83
C LEU A 95 11.78 -4.54 -7.59
N PRO A 96 12.21 -4.19 -8.82
CA PRO A 96 11.54 -3.24 -9.68
C PRO A 96 10.08 -3.58 -9.90
N GLN A 97 9.23 -2.55 -9.86
CA GLN A 97 7.80 -2.68 -10.14
C GLN A 97 7.48 -2.43 -11.62
N GLU A 98 8.33 -1.67 -12.30
CA GLU A 98 8.11 -1.25 -13.69
C GLU A 98 8.92 -2.06 -14.71
N HIS A 99 9.85 -2.90 -14.25
CA HIS A 99 10.75 -3.70 -15.09
C HIS A 99 10.68 -5.20 -14.76
N PRO A 100 9.63 -5.91 -15.23
CA PRO A 100 9.46 -7.35 -14.99
C PRO A 100 10.67 -8.18 -15.46
N GLU A 101 11.33 -7.76 -16.53
CA GLU A 101 12.52 -8.42 -17.07
C GLU A 101 13.70 -8.40 -16.09
N LEU A 102 13.94 -7.29 -15.38
CA LEU A 102 15.00 -7.20 -14.37
C LEU A 102 14.64 -8.03 -13.14
N THR A 103 13.37 -8.02 -12.75
CA THR A 103 12.83 -8.85 -11.67
C THR A 103 13.02 -10.33 -11.97
N GLU A 104 12.66 -10.79 -13.17
CA GLU A 104 12.87 -12.18 -13.59
C GLU A 104 14.36 -12.55 -13.59
N LEU A 105 15.22 -11.69 -14.14
CA LEU A 105 16.67 -11.91 -14.15
C LEU A 105 17.26 -12.04 -12.74
N ALA A 106 16.85 -11.19 -11.80
CA ALA A 106 17.31 -11.26 -10.42
C ALA A 106 16.84 -12.54 -9.72
N MET A 107 15.59 -12.94 -9.95
CA MET A 107 14.97 -14.14 -9.35
C MET A 107 15.54 -15.46 -9.90
N LEU A 108 16.09 -15.47 -11.12
CA LEU A 108 16.69 -16.66 -11.73
C LEU A 108 18.13 -16.93 -11.29
N ARG A 109 18.77 -15.98 -10.58
CA ARG A 109 20.16 -16.15 -10.12
C ARG A 109 20.22 -17.21 -9.02
N SER A 110 21.27 -18.02 -9.06
CA SER A 110 21.52 -19.01 -8.01
C SER A 110 21.99 -18.31 -6.74
N SER A 111 21.37 -18.66 -5.61
CA SER A 111 21.80 -18.16 -4.31
C SER A 111 23.22 -18.64 -3.97
N TYR A 112 23.92 -17.83 -3.18
CA TYR A 112 25.24 -18.15 -2.67
C TYR A 112 25.28 -18.00 -1.16
N GLN A 113 26.22 -18.71 -0.53
CA GLN A 113 26.36 -18.69 0.92
C GLN A 113 27.13 -17.43 1.34
N ILE A 114 26.63 -16.79 2.39
CA ILE A 114 27.30 -15.68 3.08
C ILE A 114 27.48 -16.11 4.53
N ASP A 115 28.72 -16.04 5.01
CA ASP A 115 29.03 -16.33 6.40
C ASP A 115 28.49 -15.23 7.32
N LYS A 116 28.35 -15.57 8.61
CA LYS A 116 27.85 -14.62 9.60
C LYS A 116 28.76 -13.38 9.67
N ASN A 117 28.15 -12.19 9.67
CA ASN A 117 28.83 -10.88 9.71
C ASN A 117 29.69 -10.56 8.48
N VAL A 118 29.53 -11.28 7.37
CA VAL A 118 30.18 -10.95 6.09
C VAL A 118 29.23 -10.09 5.26
N LEU A 119 29.79 -9.03 4.65
CA LEU A 119 29.06 -8.12 3.78
C LEU A 119 28.79 -8.75 2.40
N LEU A 120 27.77 -8.27 1.71
CA LEU A 120 27.59 -8.52 0.28
C LEU A 120 28.76 -7.90 -0.52
N PRO A 121 28.92 -8.26 -1.81
CA PRO A 121 29.80 -7.51 -2.70
C PRO A 121 29.53 -6.01 -2.60
N SER A 122 30.58 -5.18 -2.56
CA SER A 122 30.51 -3.77 -2.14
C SER A 122 29.44 -2.97 -2.86
N GLU A 123 29.30 -3.17 -4.17
CA GLU A 123 28.31 -2.47 -4.99
C GLU A 123 26.88 -2.83 -4.56
N ILE A 124 26.63 -4.11 -4.23
CA ILE A 124 25.31 -4.60 -3.84
C ILE A 124 24.98 -4.16 -2.42
N GLU A 125 25.94 -4.28 -1.49
CA GLU A 125 25.77 -3.82 -0.11
C GLU A 125 25.42 -2.31 -0.11
N SER A 126 26.18 -1.51 -0.87
CA SER A 126 25.96 -0.07 -1.00
C SER A 126 24.59 0.26 -1.59
N LEU A 127 24.19 -0.37 -2.70
CA LEU A 127 22.91 -0.12 -3.35
C LEU A 127 21.72 -0.55 -2.48
N LEU A 128 21.85 -1.66 -1.75
CA LEU A 128 20.82 -2.10 -0.81
C LEU A 128 20.68 -1.14 0.37
N ASN A 129 21.80 -0.64 0.90
CA ASN A 129 21.80 0.40 1.92
C ASN A 129 21.17 1.70 1.41
N GLU A 130 21.57 2.15 0.22
CA GLU A 130 21.01 3.34 -0.43
C GLU A 130 19.50 3.23 -0.61
N LEU A 131 19.01 2.09 -1.09
CA LEU A 131 17.57 1.84 -1.25
C LEU A 131 16.81 1.95 0.08
N LEU A 132 17.30 1.29 1.14
CA LEU A 132 16.65 1.31 2.46
C LEU A 132 16.68 2.71 3.10
N LEU A 133 17.78 3.45 2.92
CA LEU A 133 17.90 4.83 3.39
C LEU A 133 17.03 5.79 2.59
N CYS A 134 16.97 5.64 1.27
CA CYS A 134 16.03 6.37 0.43
C CYS A 134 14.62 6.18 0.96
N ILE A 135 14.21 4.92 1.18
CA ILE A 135 12.90 4.58 1.76
C ILE A 135 12.65 5.27 3.10
N LEU A 136 13.58 5.15 4.05
CA LEU A 136 13.43 5.73 5.38
C LEU A 136 13.32 7.26 5.33
N THR A 137 14.19 7.92 4.56
CA THR A 137 14.29 9.38 4.51
C THR A 137 13.07 10.03 3.86
N TRP A 138 12.57 9.47 2.75
CA TRP A 138 11.36 10.00 2.13
C TRP A 138 10.14 9.73 3.01
N ARG A 139 10.05 8.55 3.65
CA ARG A 139 8.92 8.25 4.55
C ARG A 139 8.83 9.23 5.70
N ASP A 140 9.95 9.53 6.34
CA ASP A 140 10.00 10.54 7.41
C ASP A 140 9.57 11.93 6.91
N SER A 141 10.05 12.34 5.73
CA SER A 141 9.67 13.62 5.11
C SER A 141 8.20 13.68 4.71
N PHE A 142 7.68 12.60 4.14
CA PHE A 142 6.28 12.47 3.72
C PHE A 142 5.33 12.50 4.91
N GLU A 143 5.64 11.76 5.98
CA GLU A 143 4.82 11.74 7.20
C GLU A 143 4.74 13.14 7.86
N LYS A 144 5.85 13.90 7.89
CA LYS A 144 5.85 15.27 8.42
C LYS A 144 4.90 16.18 7.64
N VAL A 145 5.01 16.23 6.32
CA VAL A 145 4.13 17.07 5.47
C VAL A 145 2.69 16.58 5.51
N LYS A 146 2.47 15.27 5.60
CA LYS A 146 1.13 14.69 5.76
C LYS A 146 0.48 15.14 7.06
N ILE A 147 1.20 15.13 8.18
CA ILE A 147 0.66 15.59 9.48
C ILE A 147 0.28 17.08 9.41
N GLU A 148 1.11 17.92 8.82
CA GLU A 148 0.80 19.35 8.59
C GLU A 148 -0.49 19.51 7.78
N LEU A 149 -0.61 18.75 6.68
CA LEU A 149 -1.79 18.78 5.82
C LEU A 149 -3.07 18.33 6.53
N LEU A 150 -2.99 17.32 7.40
CA LEU A 150 -4.14 16.79 8.14
C LEU A 150 -4.64 17.72 9.25
N GLN A 151 -3.79 18.63 9.74
CA GLN A 151 -4.20 19.69 10.65
C GLN A 151 -5.00 20.78 9.93
N GLU A 152 -4.76 20.96 8.63
CA GLU A 152 -5.55 21.84 7.77
C GLU A 152 -6.84 21.14 7.30
N ASN A 153 -7.82 21.93 6.83
CA ASN A 153 -9.05 21.36 6.29
C ASN A 153 -8.82 20.72 4.90
N TYR A 154 -8.32 19.47 4.90
CA TYR A 154 -7.99 18.72 3.68
C TYR A 154 -9.20 18.43 2.79
N ASN A 155 -10.44 18.53 3.29
CA ASN A 155 -11.65 18.40 2.47
C ASN A 155 -11.70 19.44 1.36
N ASN A 156 -11.28 20.69 1.67
CA ASN A 156 -11.18 21.75 0.66
C ASN A 156 -10.22 21.38 -0.48
N TYR A 157 -9.18 20.60 -0.19
CA TYR A 157 -8.20 20.15 -1.17
C TYR A 157 -8.75 19.04 -2.07
N LEU A 158 -9.48 18.10 -1.48
CA LEU A 158 -10.16 17.05 -2.26
C LEU A 158 -11.27 17.64 -3.14
N ASP A 159 -12.00 18.63 -2.66
CA ASP A 159 -13.03 19.29 -3.46
C ASP A 159 -12.43 20.11 -4.61
N TYR A 160 -11.33 20.82 -4.36
CA TYR A 160 -10.60 21.52 -5.41
C TYR A 160 -9.97 20.56 -6.43
N LEU A 161 -9.38 19.45 -5.98
CA LEU A 161 -8.73 18.49 -6.85
C LEU A 161 -9.72 17.82 -7.81
N PHE A 162 -10.92 17.51 -7.32
CA PHE A 162 -11.91 16.79 -8.12
C PHE A 162 -12.86 17.73 -8.88
N GLN A 163 -13.07 18.98 -8.45
CA GLN A 163 -13.95 19.95 -9.13
C GLN A 163 -15.35 19.39 -9.47
N GLY A 164 -15.86 18.48 -8.63
CA GLY A 164 -17.13 17.77 -8.85
C GLY A 164 -17.05 16.50 -9.72
N HIS A 165 -15.91 16.19 -10.32
CA HIS A 165 -15.68 14.90 -10.97
C HIS A 165 -15.64 13.76 -9.95
N GLN A 166 -16.17 12.58 -10.32
CA GLN A 166 -16.11 11.39 -9.47
C GLN A 166 -14.73 10.71 -9.53
N GLN A 167 -14.07 10.81 -10.69
CA GLN A 167 -12.79 10.20 -10.97
C GLN A 167 -11.95 11.12 -11.87
N LEU A 168 -10.63 11.04 -11.75
CA LEU A 168 -9.67 11.83 -12.51
C LEU A 168 -8.79 10.93 -13.36
N SER A 169 -8.70 11.23 -14.66
CA SER A 169 -7.65 10.66 -15.52
C SER A 169 -6.29 11.31 -15.22
N ILE A 170 -5.20 10.66 -15.61
CA ILE A 170 -3.84 11.21 -15.50
C ILE A 170 -3.71 12.61 -16.14
N GLN A 171 -4.37 12.85 -17.27
CA GLN A 171 -4.32 14.13 -17.98
C GLN A 171 -5.00 15.24 -17.19
N GLN A 172 -6.16 14.96 -16.59
CA GLN A 172 -6.87 15.91 -15.72
C GLN A 172 -6.07 16.17 -14.45
N PHE A 173 -5.55 15.12 -13.83
CA PHE A 173 -4.72 15.22 -12.64
C PHE A 173 -3.49 16.09 -12.90
N TYR A 174 -2.75 15.84 -13.98
CA TYR A 174 -1.62 16.66 -14.40
C TYR A 174 -1.98 18.13 -14.60
N LYS A 175 -3.06 18.40 -15.35
CA LYS A 175 -3.51 19.78 -15.60
C LYS A 175 -3.79 20.53 -14.30
N ILE A 176 -4.57 19.93 -13.40
CA ILE A 176 -4.98 20.57 -12.14
C ILE A 176 -3.78 20.86 -11.24
N ILE A 177 -2.84 19.91 -11.12
CA ILE A 177 -1.64 20.13 -10.31
C ILE A 177 -0.75 21.22 -10.93
N ASN A 178 -0.55 21.18 -12.25
CA ASN A 178 0.28 22.13 -12.97
C ASN A 178 -0.29 23.56 -12.97
N ASP A 179 -1.61 23.72 -12.87
CA ASP A 179 -2.28 25.02 -12.69
C ASP A 179 -1.99 25.65 -11.31
N ILE A 180 -1.70 24.83 -10.29
CA ILE A 180 -1.33 25.32 -8.94
C ILE A 180 0.16 25.64 -8.88
N GLN A 181 0.99 24.70 -9.33
CA GLN A 181 2.44 24.81 -9.35
C GLN A 181 2.98 23.91 -10.47
N PRO A 182 3.88 24.41 -11.32
CA PRO A 182 4.49 23.58 -12.34
C PRO A 182 5.27 22.41 -11.73
N VAL A 183 4.97 21.19 -12.18
CA VAL A 183 5.62 19.94 -11.75
C VAL A 183 5.92 19.11 -12.99
N LYS A 184 7.05 18.39 -12.98
CA LYS A 184 7.45 17.53 -14.10
C LYS A 184 6.45 16.41 -14.32
N GLN A 185 6.29 16.01 -15.58
CA GLN A 185 5.32 14.99 -15.96
C GLN A 185 5.66 13.62 -15.35
N GLU A 186 6.95 13.25 -15.26
CA GLU A 186 7.36 12.00 -14.62
C GLU A 186 6.94 11.92 -13.15
N THR A 187 7.11 13.01 -12.39
CA THR A 187 6.73 13.10 -10.98
C THR A 187 5.23 12.86 -10.81
N ILE A 188 4.40 13.53 -11.63
CA ILE A 188 2.94 13.37 -11.56
C ILE A 188 2.50 11.96 -11.95
N LEU A 189 3.14 11.38 -12.97
CA LEU A 189 2.87 9.99 -13.37
C LEU A 189 3.19 9.02 -12.23
N SER A 190 4.33 9.22 -11.57
CA SER A 190 4.74 8.42 -10.41
C SER A 190 3.74 8.52 -9.26
N CYS A 191 3.32 9.75 -8.89
CA CYS A 191 2.25 9.95 -7.90
C CYS A 191 0.97 9.23 -8.31
N PHE A 192 0.59 9.32 -9.58
CA PHE A 192 -0.64 8.74 -10.07
C PHE A 192 -0.64 7.22 -9.91
N LYS A 193 0.48 6.56 -10.29
CA LYS A 193 0.65 5.12 -10.12
C LYS A 193 0.58 4.70 -8.65
N TYR A 194 1.19 5.48 -7.77
CA TYR A 194 1.16 5.22 -6.32
C TYR A 194 -0.27 5.31 -5.76
N ILE A 195 -1.05 6.29 -6.21
CA ILE A 195 -2.42 6.49 -5.75
C ILE A 195 -3.36 5.43 -6.38
N ASP A 196 -3.24 5.13 -7.67
CA ASP A 196 -4.06 4.14 -8.39
C ASP A 196 -3.49 2.71 -8.24
N GLN A 197 -3.46 2.19 -7.00
CA GLN A 197 -2.96 0.84 -6.72
C GLN A 197 -3.75 -0.26 -7.45
N ASN A 198 -5.03 -0.02 -7.74
CA ASN A 198 -5.90 -0.95 -8.46
C ASN A 198 -5.71 -0.89 -9.99
N LYS A 199 -4.82 -0.04 -10.49
CA LYS A 199 -4.48 0.11 -11.92
C LYS A 199 -5.71 0.38 -12.80
N THR A 200 -6.68 1.11 -12.26
CA THR A 200 -7.93 1.46 -12.94
C THR A 200 -7.74 2.49 -14.05
N ARG A 201 -6.56 3.17 -14.08
CA ARG A 201 -6.23 4.33 -14.92
C ARG A 201 -6.99 5.60 -14.53
N PHE A 202 -7.68 5.57 -13.40
CA PHE A 202 -8.39 6.70 -12.83
C PHE A 202 -8.10 6.79 -11.33
N ILE A 203 -8.15 8.00 -10.78
CA ILE A 203 -8.04 8.21 -9.34
C ILE A 203 -9.37 8.73 -8.82
N THR A 204 -9.87 8.13 -7.75
CA THR A 204 -11.05 8.58 -7.02
C THR A 204 -10.66 9.27 -5.71
N LYS A 205 -11.62 9.98 -5.08
CA LYS A 205 -11.40 10.56 -3.74
C LYS A 205 -10.99 9.50 -2.71
N SER A 206 -11.53 8.28 -2.85
CA SER A 206 -11.20 7.16 -1.96
C SER A 206 -9.74 6.76 -2.09
N ASP A 207 -9.21 6.68 -3.31
CA ASP A 207 -7.82 6.31 -3.55
C ASP A 207 -6.86 7.33 -2.92
N VAL A 208 -7.16 8.63 -3.02
CA VAL A 208 -6.36 9.67 -2.35
C VAL A 208 -6.43 9.52 -0.82
N ILE A 209 -7.62 9.32 -0.25
CA ILE A 209 -7.76 9.21 1.22
C ILE A 209 -7.06 7.95 1.75
N GLN A 210 -7.22 6.82 1.07
CA GLN A 210 -6.72 5.53 1.54
C GLN A 210 -5.23 5.35 1.23
N ASN A 211 -4.81 5.62 -0.01
CA ASN A 211 -3.46 5.28 -0.47
C ASN A 211 -2.46 6.41 -0.21
N LEU A 212 -2.88 7.69 -0.34
CA LEU A 212 -1.99 8.83 -0.06
C LEU A 212 -2.04 9.25 1.42
N LEU A 213 -3.23 9.43 1.99
CA LEU A 213 -3.37 9.95 3.36
C LEU A 213 -3.33 8.84 4.43
N GLY A 214 -3.57 7.59 4.06
CA GLY A 214 -3.55 6.46 5.01
C GLY A 214 -4.62 6.58 6.10
N ILE A 215 -5.68 7.34 5.87
CA ILE A 215 -6.78 7.51 6.82
C ILE A 215 -7.69 6.31 6.69
N GLN A 216 -7.93 5.59 7.79
CA GLN A 216 -8.98 4.58 7.82
C GLN A 216 -10.32 5.27 7.51
N PHE A 217 -11.02 4.80 6.47
CA PHE A 217 -12.27 5.42 5.99
C PHE A 217 -13.30 5.64 7.11
N GLU A 218 -13.30 4.77 8.13
CA GLU A 218 -14.14 4.88 9.33
C GLU A 218 -13.84 6.13 10.17
N GLN A 219 -12.57 6.53 10.32
CA GLN A 219 -12.19 7.78 10.99
C GLN A 219 -12.56 9.02 10.18
N PHE A 220 -12.48 8.93 8.84
CA PHE A 220 -12.95 9.97 7.92
C PHE A 220 -14.47 10.21 8.05
N VAL A 221 -15.27 9.13 8.09
CA VAL A 221 -16.73 9.22 8.28
C VAL A 221 -17.08 9.81 9.66
N LEU A 222 -16.36 9.43 10.71
CA LEU A 222 -16.57 9.98 12.06
C LEU A 222 -16.23 11.48 12.15
N GLN A 223 -15.17 11.95 11.48
CA GLN A 223 -14.84 13.37 11.40
C GLN A 223 -15.89 14.18 10.62
N GLN A 224 -16.38 13.65 9.49
CA GLN A 224 -17.46 14.25 8.71
C GLN A 224 -18.75 14.37 9.53
N GLN A 225 -19.11 13.33 10.29
CA GLN A 225 -20.28 13.37 11.18
C GLN A 225 -20.12 14.38 12.33
N LYS A 226 -18.91 14.52 12.88
CA LYS A 226 -18.61 15.49 13.95
C LYS A 226 -18.67 16.94 13.45
N GLN A 227 -18.10 17.23 12.28
CA GLN A 227 -18.21 18.55 11.64
C GLN A 227 -19.66 18.92 11.25
N LEU A 228 -20.49 17.94 10.86
CA LEU A 228 -21.93 18.14 10.62
C LEU A 228 -22.73 18.36 11.92
N GLN A 229 -22.30 17.78 13.05
CA GLN A 229 -22.92 18.02 14.36
C GLN A 229 -22.54 19.39 14.92
N ASP A 230 -21.27 19.79 14.83
CA ASP A 230 -20.80 21.10 15.29
C ASP A 230 -21.45 22.27 14.51
N ASN A 231 -21.69 22.08 13.21
CA ASN A 231 -22.47 23.04 12.39
C ASN A 231 -23.97 23.08 12.71
N LYS A 232 -24.55 21.99 13.26
CA LYS A 232 -25.95 21.99 13.75
C LYS A 232 -26.10 22.59 15.14
N PHE A 233 -25.06 22.52 15.98
CA PHE A 233 -25.08 23.13 17.32
C PHE A 233 -24.90 24.66 17.29
N SER A 234 -24.33 25.22 16.23
CA SER A 234 -24.19 26.67 16.09
C SER A 234 -25.48 27.40 15.64
N SER A 235 -26.54 26.67 15.26
CA SER A 235 -27.79 27.26 14.75
C SER A 235 -29.00 27.21 15.70
N TYR A 236 -28.83 26.70 16.93
CA TYR A 236 -29.93 26.67 17.92
C TYR A 236 -29.45 27.11 19.31
N ASN A 237 -29.31 28.42 19.50
CA ASN A 237 -29.31 29.04 20.82
C ASN A 237 -30.52 29.97 20.95
N LEU A 238 -31.65 29.44 21.41
CA LEU A 238 -32.71 30.20 22.09
C LEU A 238 -33.35 29.32 23.18
N SER A 239 -32.88 29.59 24.41
CA SER A 239 -33.46 29.46 25.77
C SER A 239 -34.10 28.16 26.30
N PRO A 240 -33.83 27.80 27.58
CA PRO A 240 -34.22 26.52 28.17
C PRO A 240 -35.48 26.61 29.05
N ARG A 241 -36.47 25.74 28.83
CA ARG A 241 -37.43 25.35 29.87
C ARG A 241 -37.94 23.90 29.69
N GLN A 242 -37.65 23.09 30.72
CA GLN A 242 -38.52 22.07 31.35
C GLN A 242 -38.86 20.82 30.48
N THR A 243 -38.72 19.56 30.90
CA THR A 243 -38.61 18.94 32.23
C THR A 243 -38.16 17.48 32.05
N TYR A 244 -37.49 16.94 33.05
CA TYR A 244 -37.15 15.51 33.21
C TYR A 244 -38.38 14.59 33.17
N LEU A 245 -38.20 13.35 32.69
CA LEU A 245 -38.60 12.12 33.41
C LEU A 245 -38.12 10.86 32.65
N GLN A 246 -37.14 10.18 33.24
CA GLN A 246 -36.86 8.76 33.00
C GLN A 246 -38.02 7.91 33.50
N ILE A 247 -38.48 6.89 32.76
CA ILE A 247 -38.83 5.55 33.29
C ILE A 247 -38.69 4.49 32.18
N SER A 248 -37.90 3.44 32.41
CA SER A 248 -38.12 2.06 31.89
C SER A 248 -38.45 1.21 33.12
N PRO A 249 -39.36 0.20 33.07
CA PRO A 249 -38.97 -1.15 32.62
C PRO A 249 -40.08 -2.11 32.07
N ARG A 250 -39.68 -3.04 31.20
CA ARG A 250 -40.09 -4.48 31.03
C ARG A 250 -41.53 -4.94 31.41
N PHE A 251 -42.30 -5.50 30.46
CA PHE A 251 -42.52 -6.97 30.20
C PHE A 251 -43.80 -7.30 29.38
N THR A 252 -43.69 -8.37 28.57
CA THR A 252 -44.70 -9.38 28.16
C THR A 252 -45.96 -8.99 27.34
N GLN A 253 -46.13 -9.54 26.13
CA GLN A 253 -46.91 -10.75 25.81
C GLN A 253 -47.04 -10.94 24.27
N LEU A 254 -46.86 -12.19 23.81
CA LEU A 254 -47.22 -12.67 22.47
C LEU A 254 -48.75 -12.84 22.35
N PRO A 255 -49.29 -12.82 21.12
CA PRO A 255 -50.09 -13.98 20.72
C PRO A 255 -49.83 -14.51 19.30
N LYS A 256 -50.06 -15.82 19.16
CA LYS A 256 -50.14 -16.61 17.93
C LYS A 256 -51.55 -16.49 17.32
N ASN A 257 -51.68 -16.45 15.99
CA ASN A 257 -52.27 -17.54 15.21
C ASN A 257 -52.43 -17.21 13.71
N GLU A 258 -51.91 -18.17 12.94
CA GLU A 258 -52.17 -18.63 11.57
C GLU A 258 -53.44 -18.15 10.84
N ARG A 259 -53.31 -17.84 9.53
CA ARG A 259 -53.61 -18.79 8.43
C ARG A 259 -53.45 -18.16 7.03
N THR A 260 -52.56 -18.79 6.24
CA THR A 260 -52.67 -19.20 4.81
C THR A 260 -52.85 -18.13 3.70
N ILE A 261 -52.34 -18.25 2.45
CA ILE A 261 -51.60 -19.28 1.69
C ILE A 261 -51.09 -18.63 0.37
N SER A 262 -50.11 -19.29 -0.28
CA SER A 262 -49.68 -19.19 -1.71
C SER A 262 -48.67 -18.08 -2.03
N ASN A 263 -47.47 -18.31 -2.59
CA ASN A 263 -46.86 -19.49 -3.21
C ASN A 263 -45.33 -19.40 -3.05
N ILE A 264 -44.73 -20.39 -2.38
CA ILE A 264 -43.33 -20.79 -2.54
C ILE A 264 -43.36 -22.29 -2.84
N GLU A 265 -43.56 -22.62 -4.10
CA GLU A 265 -43.15 -23.91 -4.68
C GLU A 265 -42.55 -23.59 -6.04
N ASN A 266 -41.23 -23.42 -6.08
CA ASN A 266 -40.43 -23.65 -7.28
C ASN A 266 -38.95 -23.74 -6.89
N ILE A 267 -38.66 -24.64 -5.95
CA ILE A 267 -37.32 -25.18 -5.74
C ILE A 267 -37.44 -26.71 -5.82
N LEU A 268 -36.89 -27.23 -6.93
CA LEU A 268 -36.44 -28.61 -7.18
C LEU A 268 -37.50 -29.67 -7.52
N SER A 269 -37.60 -30.04 -8.81
CA SER A 269 -37.28 -31.40 -9.31
C SER A 269 -37.82 -31.68 -10.72
N LEU A 270 -36.95 -31.63 -11.73
CA LEU A 270 -36.96 -32.51 -12.92
C LEU A 270 -35.48 -32.74 -13.29
N SER A 271 -34.86 -33.80 -12.75
CA SER A 271 -34.58 -35.09 -13.42
C SER A 271 -33.60 -34.96 -14.61
N THR A 272 -32.30 -35.21 -14.39
CA THR A 272 -31.60 -36.49 -14.68
C THR A 272 -31.67 -36.98 -16.14
N SER A 273 -30.52 -36.87 -16.84
CA SER A 273 -29.86 -37.88 -17.72
C SER A 273 -29.34 -37.28 -19.04
N ASN A 274 -28.01 -37.21 -19.24
CA ASN A 274 -27.23 -38.29 -19.89
C ASN A 274 -25.75 -37.92 -20.10
N LYS A 275 -24.92 -38.97 -20.16
CA LYS A 275 -23.45 -39.02 -20.11
C LYS A 275 -22.69 -38.56 -21.38
N ASN A 276 -21.47 -38.09 -21.15
CA ASN A 276 -20.16 -38.23 -21.85
C ASN A 276 -20.08 -38.37 -23.39
N ARG A 277 -19.12 -37.65 -23.97
CA ARG A 277 -18.02 -38.23 -24.80
C ARG A 277 -16.83 -37.26 -24.90
N ASN A 278 -15.63 -37.80 -24.65
CA ASN A 278 -14.29 -37.28 -24.93
C ASN A 278 -13.62 -36.45 -23.82
N GLY A 279 -13.16 -37.16 -22.79
CA GLY A 279 -12.06 -36.70 -21.95
C GLY A 279 -10.74 -36.68 -22.71
N LYS A 280 -9.94 -35.64 -22.47
CA LYS A 280 -8.48 -35.71 -22.55
C LYS A 280 -7.85 -34.61 -21.70
N ILE A 281 -7.08 -35.08 -20.73
CA ILE A 281 -6.09 -34.34 -19.95
C ILE A 281 -4.98 -33.91 -20.91
N ILE A 282 -4.65 -32.62 -20.96
CA ILE A 282 -3.43 -32.15 -21.65
C ILE A 282 -2.37 -31.90 -20.58
N SER A 283 -1.41 -32.80 -20.53
CA SER A 283 -0.16 -32.69 -19.79
C SER A 283 0.84 -31.84 -20.58
N PHE A 284 1.47 -30.87 -19.93
CA PHE A 284 2.66 -30.21 -20.47
C PHE A 284 3.88 -31.03 -20.06
N LYS A 285 4.47 -31.72 -21.03
CA LYS A 285 5.79 -32.36 -20.92
C LYS A 285 6.88 -31.31 -21.11
N SER A 286 7.84 -31.33 -20.21
CA SER A 286 9.17 -30.76 -20.34
C SER A 286 9.89 -31.36 -21.55
N HIS A 287 10.44 -30.51 -22.41
CA HIS A 287 11.52 -30.89 -23.32
C HIS A 287 12.70 -29.93 -23.13
N THR A 288 13.62 -30.41 -22.31
CA THR A 288 15.06 -30.22 -22.45
C THR A 288 15.49 -30.58 -23.87
N GLN A 289 16.11 -29.66 -24.59
CA GLN A 289 17.10 -29.98 -25.62
C GLN A 289 18.34 -29.13 -25.37
N LEU A 290 19.35 -29.78 -24.81
CA LEU A 290 20.74 -29.36 -24.83
C LEU A 290 21.25 -29.43 -26.29
N PRO A 291 22.02 -28.44 -26.78
CA PRO A 291 22.81 -28.61 -27.99
C PRO A 291 24.04 -29.48 -27.68
N GLN A 292 24.27 -30.52 -28.49
CA GLN A 292 25.51 -31.27 -28.45
C GLN A 292 26.65 -30.47 -29.09
N LEU A 293 27.77 -30.43 -28.39
CA LEU A 293 29.09 -30.09 -28.92
C LEU A 293 29.68 -31.32 -29.59
N ASN A 294 29.92 -31.23 -30.90
CA ASN A 294 31.14 -31.60 -31.64
C ASN A 294 30.90 -31.47 -33.14
#